data_AF-A0A3E1DXT4-F1
#
_entry.id   AF-A0A3E1DXT4-F1
#
_cell.length_a   1.000
_cell.length_b   1.000
_cell.length_c   1.000
_cell.angle_alpha   90.00
_cell.angle_beta   90.00
_cell.angle_gamma   90.00
#
_symmetry.space_group_name_H-M   'P 1'
#
loop_
_entity.id
_entity.type
_entity.pdbx_description
1 polymer ?
#
loop_
_entity_poly.entity_id
_entity_poly.type
_entity_poly.pdbx_seq_one_letter_code
_entity_poly.pdbx_strand_id
1 'polypeptide(L)'
;NPNDEDYTPNAVLINRLLRFEPAEHPDGIFKLQPRLGDLQGLETDLFTVRGPIHFKSQLKDGVQEITLAPPANVKLTVIVPDYATSKTGPLTDGTLRDDGWRELPLTAGKPTTLLIPSR
;
A
#
# COMPACT_ATOMS: atom_id res chain seq x y z
N ASN A 1 8.60 -22.64 24.97
CA ASN A 1 8.10 -21.25 24.87
C ASN A 1 7.40 -21.16 23.51
N PRO A 2 6.06 -21.18 23.44
CA PRO A 2 5.36 -21.63 22.23
C PRO A 2 5.13 -20.55 21.14
N ASN A 3 5.93 -19.47 21.11
CA ASN A 3 5.71 -18.34 20.20
C ASN A 3 6.82 -18.15 19.16
N ASP A 4 7.56 -19.22 18.83
CA ASP A 4 8.33 -19.26 17.59
C ASP A 4 7.34 -19.48 16.43
N GLU A 5 6.52 -18.46 16.14
CA GLU A 5 5.85 -18.38 14.84
C GLU A 5 6.95 -18.35 13.79
N ASP A 6 6.96 -19.33 12.89
CA ASP A 6 7.83 -19.39 11.73
C ASP A 6 7.80 -18.04 10.98
N TYR A 7 8.82 -17.21 11.22
CA TYR A 7 9.05 -15.94 10.56
C TYR A 7 9.46 -16.21 9.12
N THR A 8 8.49 -16.58 8.28
CA THR A 8 8.74 -16.61 6.84
C THR A 8 8.87 -15.15 6.36
N PRO A 9 9.87 -14.83 5.52
CA PRO A 9 10.03 -13.48 4.97
C PRO A 9 8.74 -12.92 4.33
N ASN A 10 7.91 -13.80 3.77
CA ASN A 10 6.61 -13.44 3.20
C ASN A 10 5.61 -12.93 4.24
N ALA A 11 5.56 -13.53 5.44
CA ALA A 11 4.69 -13.07 6.51
C ALA A 11 5.10 -11.67 7.00
N VAL A 12 6.40 -11.37 7.05
CA VAL A 12 6.91 -10.03 7.40
C VAL A 12 6.54 -9.01 6.32
N LEU A 13 6.75 -9.35 5.05
CA LEU A 13 6.42 -8.49 3.91
C LEU A 13 4.92 -8.13 3.90
N ILE A 14 4.06 -9.14 3.94
CA ILE A 14 2.61 -8.97 3.79
C ILE A 14 2.00 -8.34 5.06
N ASN A 15 2.34 -8.83 6.25
CA ASN A 15 1.64 -8.45 7.48
C ASN A 15 2.29 -7.26 8.22
N ARG A 16 3.60 -7.02 8.07
CA ARG A 16 4.28 -5.93 8.78
C ARG A 16 4.58 -4.73 7.89
N LEU A 17 5.17 -4.95 6.71
CA LEU A 17 5.56 -3.86 5.82
C LEU A 17 4.41 -3.33 4.98
N LEU A 18 3.53 -4.20 4.50
CA LEU A 18 2.47 -3.81 3.57
C LEU A 18 1.08 -3.80 4.21
N ARG A 19 0.89 -4.53 5.33
CA ARG A 19 -0.41 -4.75 5.98
C ARG A 19 -1.50 -4.98 4.95
N PHE A 20 -1.22 -5.91 4.04
CA PHE A 20 -2.11 -6.20 2.95
C PHE A 20 -3.24 -7.09 3.45
N GLU A 21 -4.47 -6.59 3.31
CA GLU A 21 -5.66 -7.27 3.78
C GLU A 21 -6.62 -7.46 2.60
N PRO A 22 -7.08 -8.70 2.31
CA PRO A 22 -8.30 -8.86 1.54
C PRO A 22 -9.43 -8.24 2.36
N ALA A 23 -10.09 -7.17 1.88
CA ALA A 23 -11.19 -6.62 2.66
C ALA A 23 -12.30 -7.68 2.72
N GLU A 24 -12.88 -7.84 3.89
CA GLU A 24 -13.89 -8.84 4.24
C GLU A 24 -15.20 -8.72 3.42
N HIS A 25 -15.27 -7.82 2.44
CA HIS A 25 -16.45 -7.55 1.64
C HIS A 25 -16.55 -8.47 0.40
N PRO A 26 -17.76 -8.95 0.06
CA PRO A 26 -18.05 -9.69 -1.18
C PRO A 26 -17.59 -8.96 -2.46
N ASP A 27 -17.44 -7.64 -2.37
CA ASP A 27 -17.17 -6.75 -3.49
C ASP A 27 -15.70 -6.77 -3.96
N GLY A 28 -14.82 -7.47 -3.24
CA GLY A 28 -13.44 -7.71 -3.65
C GLY A 28 -12.54 -6.47 -3.62
N ILE A 29 -12.74 -5.61 -2.62
CA ILE A 29 -11.85 -4.48 -2.35
C ILE A 29 -10.65 -5.00 -1.55
N PHE A 30 -9.44 -4.63 -1.92
CA PHE A 30 -8.23 -4.93 -1.14
C PHE A 30 -7.76 -3.69 -0.41
N LYS A 31 -7.18 -3.84 0.79
CA LYS A 31 -6.59 -2.76 1.56
C LYS A 31 -5.08 -2.97 1.69
N LEU A 32 -4.34 -1.86 1.62
CA LEU A 32 -2.89 -1.85 1.77
C LEU A 32 -2.49 -0.66 2.65
N GLN A 33 -1.70 -0.88 3.69
CA GLN A 33 -1.13 0.18 4.51
C GLN A 33 0.40 0.06 4.55
N PRO A 34 1.13 0.68 3.60
CA PRO A 34 2.58 0.63 3.58
C PRO A 34 3.19 1.26 4.84
N ARG A 35 4.06 0.50 5.52
CA ARG A 35 4.83 0.89 6.71
C ARG A 35 6.30 0.58 6.46
N LEU A 36 6.91 1.38 5.59
CA LEU A 36 8.23 1.10 5.04
C LEU A 36 9.38 1.64 5.89
N GLY A 37 9.13 2.59 6.81
CA GLY A 37 10.19 3.19 7.62
C GLY A 37 11.28 3.84 6.76
N ASP A 38 12.53 3.44 6.97
CA ASP A 38 13.74 3.88 6.27
C ASP A 38 14.18 2.92 5.15
N LEU A 39 13.30 2.00 4.74
CA LEU A 39 13.61 1.01 3.71
C LEU A 39 13.93 1.68 2.36
N GLN A 40 15.16 1.45 1.88
CA GLN A 40 15.69 2.08 0.67
C GLN A 40 14.88 1.75 -0.59
N GLY A 41 14.33 0.54 -0.67
CA GLY A 41 13.44 0.15 -1.75
C GLY A 41 12.79 -1.20 -1.51
N LEU A 42 11.63 -1.39 -2.12
CA LEU A 42 10.88 -2.64 -2.10
C LEU A 42 10.15 -2.78 -3.43
N GLU A 43 10.30 -3.91 -4.10
CA GLU A 43 9.56 -4.24 -5.31
C GLU A 43 8.98 -5.64 -5.15
N THR A 44 7.66 -5.77 -5.28
CA THR A 44 6.96 -7.03 -5.08
C THR A 44 5.61 -7.05 -5.77
N ASP A 45 5.12 -8.25 -6.06
CA ASP A 45 3.77 -8.49 -6.54
C ASP A 45 2.90 -9.08 -5.42
N LEU A 46 1.74 -8.49 -5.20
CA LEU A 46 0.73 -9.01 -4.28
C LEU A 46 -0.30 -9.79 -5.09
N PHE A 47 -0.22 -11.11 -5.01
CA PHE A 47 -1.13 -11.99 -5.75
C PHE A 47 -2.50 -12.07 -5.09
N THR A 48 -3.53 -11.64 -5.82
CA THR A 48 -4.92 -11.80 -5.41
C THR A 48 -5.64 -12.79 -6.32
N VAL A 49 -6.82 -13.25 -5.91
CA VAL A 49 -7.71 -14.07 -6.76
C VAL A 49 -8.16 -13.35 -8.03
N ARG A 50 -7.98 -12.01 -8.11
CA ARG A 50 -8.34 -11.18 -9.26
C ARG A 50 -7.10 -10.80 -10.11
N GLY A 51 -5.90 -11.21 -9.72
CA GLY A 51 -4.65 -10.90 -10.41
C GLY A 51 -3.62 -10.22 -9.50
N PRO A 52 -2.38 -10.05 -10.00
CA PRO A 52 -1.30 -9.42 -9.22
C PRO A 52 -1.49 -7.91 -9.14
N ILE A 53 -1.25 -7.35 -7.96
CA ILE A 53 -1.08 -5.91 -7.76
C ILE A 53 0.43 -5.65 -7.69
N HIS A 54 0.96 -4.87 -8.62
CA HIS A 54 2.37 -4.50 -8.60
C HIS A 54 2.61 -3.39 -7.57
N PHE A 55 3.57 -3.62 -6.67
CA PHE A 55 4.03 -2.67 -5.65
C PHE A 55 5.50 -2.34 -5.88
N LYS A 56 5.81 -1.05 -5.92
CA LYS A 56 7.19 -0.57 -5.93
C LYS A 56 7.33 0.60 -4.96
N SER A 57 8.41 0.62 -4.20
CA SER A 57 8.80 1.77 -3.42
C SER A 57 10.30 2.05 -3.51
N GLN A 58 10.66 3.32 -3.40
CA GLN A 58 12.03 3.79 -3.37
C GLN A 58 12.15 4.99 -2.43
N LEU A 59 13.12 4.97 -1.52
CA LEU A 59 13.47 6.15 -0.72
C LEU A 59 14.40 7.04 -1.55
N LYS A 60 14.03 8.31 -1.70
CA LYS A 60 14.84 9.31 -2.39
C LYS A 60 14.74 10.64 -1.67
N ASP A 61 15.87 11.22 -1.30
CA ASP A 61 15.95 12.56 -0.68
C ASP A 61 14.99 12.74 0.52
N GLY A 62 14.84 11.71 1.35
CA GLY A 62 13.92 11.72 2.51
C GLY A 62 12.44 11.61 2.14
N VAL A 63 12.12 11.15 0.93
CA VAL A 63 10.75 10.91 0.47
C VAL A 63 10.63 9.48 -0.03
N GLN A 64 9.70 8.72 0.54
CA GLN A 64 9.32 7.42 0.00
C GLN A 64 8.39 7.65 -1.19
N GLU A 65 8.87 7.32 -2.38
CA GLU A 65 8.02 7.23 -3.57
C GLU A 65 7.42 5.83 -3.64
N ILE A 66 6.10 5.72 -3.69
CA ILE A 66 5.38 4.44 -3.77
C ILE A 66 4.54 4.42 -5.03
N THR A 67 4.81 3.46 -5.92
CA THR A 67 4.01 3.21 -7.12
C THR A 67 3.20 1.93 -6.95
N LEU A 68 1.90 2.04 -7.23
CA LEU A 68 0.93 0.95 -7.16
C LEU A 68 0.20 0.83 -8.48
N ALA A 69 0.17 -0.37 -9.05
CA ALA A 69 -0.58 -0.65 -10.26
C ALA A 69 -1.55 -1.82 -10.03
N PRO A 70 -2.76 -1.55 -9.52
CA PRO A 70 -3.80 -2.57 -9.47
C PRO A 70 -4.29 -2.90 -10.89
N PRO A 71 -4.56 -4.18 -11.21
CA PRO A 71 -5.12 -4.55 -12.51
C PRO A 71 -6.56 -4.03 -12.64
N ALA A 72 -7.10 -3.99 -13.87
CA ALA A 72 -8.37 -3.33 -14.19
C ALA A 72 -9.61 -3.86 -13.42
N ASN A 73 -9.53 -5.09 -12.92
CA ASN A 73 -10.58 -5.80 -12.19
C ASN A 73 -10.36 -5.82 -10.66
N VAL A 74 -9.35 -5.11 -10.15
CA VAL A 74 -9.05 -4.99 -8.72
C VAL A 74 -9.38 -3.59 -8.23
N LYS A 75 -10.22 -3.54 -7.20
CA LYS A 75 -10.44 -2.32 -6.40
C LYS A 75 -9.44 -2.34 -5.25
N LEU A 76 -8.59 -1.33 -5.16
CA LEU A 76 -7.55 -1.22 -4.13
C LEU A 76 -7.74 0.10 -3.38
N THR A 77 -7.79 0.03 -2.06
CA THR A 77 -7.72 1.19 -1.18
C THR A 77 -6.36 1.20 -0.48
N VAL A 78 -5.65 2.32 -0.57
CA VAL A 78 -4.37 2.50 0.10
C VAL A 78 -4.57 3.41 1.29
N ILE A 79 -4.03 3.01 2.43
CA ILE A 79 -4.05 3.78 3.66
C ILE A 79 -2.67 4.41 3.82
N VAL A 80 -2.60 5.73 3.71
CA VAL A 80 -1.35 6.51 3.82
C VAL A 80 -1.47 7.60 4.87
N PRO A 81 -0.38 8.17 5.38
CA PRO A 81 -0.47 9.32 6.27
C PRO A 81 -1.17 10.51 5.59
N ASP A 82 -1.87 11.34 6.36
CA ASP A 82 -2.64 12.48 5.85
C ASP A 82 -1.82 13.51 5.04
N TYR A 83 -0.53 13.61 5.33
CA TYR A 83 0.45 14.45 4.64
C TYR A 83 1.03 13.83 3.37
N ALA A 84 0.62 12.61 2.99
CA ALA A 84 1.01 12.03 1.70
C ALA A 84 0.50 12.89 0.54
N THR A 85 1.27 12.94 -0.55
CA THR A 85 0.87 13.62 -1.79
C THR A 85 0.95 12.64 -2.97
N SER A 86 0.55 13.06 -4.17
CA SER A 86 0.60 12.22 -5.37
C SER A 86 1.29 12.95 -6.52
N LYS A 87 2.12 12.23 -7.28
CA LYS A 87 2.72 12.73 -8.53
C LYS A 87 1.73 12.77 -9.69
N THR A 88 0.62 12.03 -9.58
CA THR A 88 -0.35 11.82 -10.66
C THR A 88 -1.57 12.76 -10.57
N GLY A 89 -1.56 13.72 -9.64
CA GLY A 89 -2.67 14.64 -9.40
C GLY A 89 -3.03 14.75 -7.91
N PRO A 90 -3.91 15.69 -7.51
CA PRO A 90 -4.27 15.88 -6.11
C PRO A 90 -5.06 14.68 -5.57
N LEU A 91 -4.82 14.33 -4.30
CA LEU A 91 -5.51 13.25 -3.58
C LEU A 91 -6.87 13.75 -3.06
N THR A 92 -7.78 14.15 -3.95
CA THR A 92 -9.04 14.81 -3.56
C THR A 92 -10.12 13.85 -3.07
N ASP A 93 -10.02 12.57 -3.42
CA ASP A 93 -11.10 11.60 -3.22
C ASP A 93 -10.86 10.70 -2.00
N GLY A 94 -9.89 11.06 -1.16
CA GLY A 94 -9.50 10.29 0.02
C GLY A 94 -10.23 10.70 1.28
N THR A 95 -10.75 9.73 2.03
CA THR A 95 -11.37 9.96 3.34
C THR A 95 -10.29 10.05 4.42
N LEU A 96 -10.24 11.18 5.14
CA LEU A 96 -9.39 11.33 6.32
C LEU A 96 -10.01 10.54 7.49
N ARG A 97 -9.19 9.76 8.19
CA ARG A 97 -9.54 9.01 9.39
C ARG A 97 -9.13 9.79 10.63
N ASP A 98 -9.77 9.47 11.75
CA ASP A 98 -9.50 10.11 13.05
C ASP A 98 -8.08 9.85 13.60
N ASP A 99 -7.37 8.86 13.05
CA ASP A 99 -6.01 8.47 13.42
C ASP A 99 -4.91 9.21 12.62
N GLY A 100 -5.28 10.20 11.80
CA GLY A 100 -4.34 10.95 10.97
C GLY A 100 -3.87 10.20 9.72
N TRP A 101 -4.55 9.11 9.36
CA TRP A 101 -4.36 8.41 8.08
C TRP A 101 -5.46 8.76 7.10
N ARG A 102 -5.18 8.59 5.81
CA ARG A 102 -6.12 8.80 4.71
C ARG A 102 -6.32 7.51 3.96
N GLU A 103 -7.58 7.13 3.74
CA GLU A 103 -7.94 6.04 2.83
C GLU A 103 -8.10 6.59 1.41
N LEU A 104 -7.36 6.02 0.46
CA LEU A 104 -7.31 6.45 -0.93
C LEU A 104 -7.73 5.30 -1.85
N PRO A 105 -8.96 5.32 -2.39
CA PRO A 105 -9.32 4.38 -3.44
C PRO A 105 -8.48 4.67 -4.69
N LEU A 106 -7.82 3.66 -5.24
CA LEU A 106 -7.07 3.77 -6.47
C LEU A 106 -7.92 3.42 -7.68
N THR A 107 -7.66 4.11 -8.78
CA THR A 107 -8.28 3.79 -10.07
C THR A 107 -7.68 2.50 -10.62
N ALA A 108 -8.52 1.49 -10.82
CA ALA A 108 -8.11 0.21 -11.39
C ALA A 108 -7.45 0.38 -12.77
N GLY A 109 -6.41 -0.42 -13.03
CA GLY A 109 -5.69 -0.42 -14.32
C GLY A 109 -4.80 0.79 -14.57
N LYS A 110 -4.69 1.74 -13.63
CA LYS A 110 -3.82 2.92 -13.76
C LYS A 110 -2.78 2.94 -12.63
N PRO A 111 -1.47 2.98 -12.96
CA PRO A 111 -0.44 3.20 -11.95
C PRO A 111 -0.67 4.52 -11.22
N THR A 112 -0.63 4.47 -9.89
CA THR A 112 -0.68 5.65 -9.01
C THR A 112 0.63 5.76 -8.28
N THR A 113 1.21 6.97 -8.23
CA THR A 113 2.46 7.23 -7.48
C THR A 113 2.20 8.21 -6.35
N LEU A 114 2.43 7.73 -5.13
CA LEU A 114 2.31 8.46 -3.87
C LEU A 114 3.68 8.90 -3.39
N LEU A 115 3.73 10.04 -2.71
CA LEU A 115 4.92 10.57 -2.08
C LEU A 115 4.66 10.73 -0.59
N ILE A 116 5.48 10.06 0.20
CA ILE A 116 5.37 10.06 1.66
C ILE A 116 6.73 10.51 2.21
N PRO A 117 6.85 11.73 2.73
CA PRO A 117 8.05 12.17 3.44
C PRO A 117 8.42 11.19 4.57
N SER A 118 9.68 10.74 4.62
CA SER A 118 10.21 9.97 5.74
C SER A 118 10.36 10.91 6.93
N ARG A 119 9.78 10.54 8.08
CA ARG A 119 9.94 11.27 9.34
C ARG A 119 11.11 10.72 10.14
#